data_AF-A0AA38MB47-F1
#
_entry.id   AF-A0AA38MB47-F1
#
_cell.length_a   1.000
_cell.length_b   1.000
_cell.length_c   1.000
_cell.angle_alpha   90.00
_cell.angle_beta   90.00
_cell.angle_gamma   90.00
#
_symmetry.space_group_name_H-M   'P 1'
#
loop_
_entity.id
_entity.type
_entity.pdbx_description
1 polymer ?
#
loop_
_entity_poly.entity_id
_entity_poly.type
_entity_poly.pdbx_seq_one_letter_code
_entity_poly.pdbx_strand_id
1 'polypeptide(L)'
;MSPLSRVTLQTVDSAIAEILADNFQNSLSFFNYSLEFFVDKKSREESFTDVPLVDTGPLNLPITMEELMYALDNCKNSAPGPDEVPFILLQRLPPQGKTYLLQTYNDLFQSGSFSAT
;
A
#
# COMPACT_ATOMS: atom_id res chain seq x y z
N MET A 1 -43.20 -11.34 14.17
CA MET A 1 -41.82 -11.65 13.72
C MET A 1 -41.41 -10.59 12.72
N SER A 2 -40.63 -9.61 13.15
CA SER A 2 -40.03 -8.57 12.30
C SER A 2 -38.70 -9.09 11.74
N PRO A 3 -38.40 -8.91 10.44
CA PRO A 3 -37.13 -9.31 9.88
C PRO A 3 -36.03 -8.32 10.30
N LEU A 4 -34.89 -8.87 10.74
CA LEU A 4 -33.66 -8.15 11.06
C LEU A 4 -33.18 -7.40 9.80
N SER A 5 -33.18 -6.07 9.84
CA SER A 5 -32.57 -5.26 8.80
C SER A 5 -31.05 -5.46 8.84
N ARG A 6 -30.55 -6.05 7.76
CA ARG A 6 -29.15 -6.21 7.39
C ARG A 6 -28.45 -4.85 7.55
N VAL A 7 -27.48 -4.76 8.46
CA VAL A 7 -26.62 -3.57 8.62
C VAL A 7 -25.77 -3.45 7.36
N THR A 8 -26.27 -2.73 6.37
CA THR A 8 -25.46 -2.16 5.30
C THR A 8 -24.60 -1.08 5.95
N LEU A 9 -23.28 -1.19 5.80
CA LEU A 9 -22.34 -0.10 6.05
C LEU A 9 -22.72 1.04 5.10
N GLN A 10 -23.69 1.83 5.54
CA GLN A 10 -24.18 3.00 4.87
C GLN A 10 -22.99 3.96 4.82
N THR A 11 -22.60 4.31 3.61
CA THR A 11 -21.63 5.36 3.32
C THR A 11 -21.83 6.49 4.31
N VAL A 12 -20.84 6.76 5.15
CA VAL A 12 -20.84 7.95 6.00
C VAL A 12 -21.16 9.12 5.08
N ASP A 13 -22.15 9.93 5.46
CA ASP A 13 -22.52 11.13 4.72
C ASP A 13 -21.23 11.90 4.41
N SER A 14 -21.03 12.35 3.17
CA SER A 14 -19.77 12.97 2.74
C SER A 14 -19.39 14.11 3.69
N ALA A 15 -20.37 14.82 4.23
CA ALA A 15 -20.18 15.85 5.24
C ALA A 15 -19.54 15.33 6.54
N ILE A 16 -19.90 14.13 7.00
CA ILE A 16 -19.31 13.50 8.19
C ILE A 16 -17.88 13.04 7.90
N ALA A 17 -17.65 12.50 6.70
CA ALA A 17 -16.30 12.11 6.26
C ALA A 17 -15.36 13.32 6.18
N GLU A 18 -15.83 14.45 5.63
CA GLU A 18 -15.08 15.71 5.56
C GLU A 18 -14.79 16.28 6.95
N ILE A 19 -15.79 16.32 7.84
CA ILE A 19 -15.58 16.78 9.22
C ILE A 19 -14.56 15.90 9.95
N LEU A 20 -14.60 14.58 9.76
CA LEU A 20 -13.59 13.68 10.32
C LEU A 20 -12.22 13.94 9.72
N ALA A 21 -12.12 14.06 8.40
CA ALA A 21 -10.87 14.34 7.69
C ALA A 21 -10.24 15.64 8.16
N ASP A 22 -11.02 16.72 8.29
CA ASP A 22 -10.56 18.01 8.82
C ASP A 22 -10.07 17.90 10.27
N ASN A 23 -10.78 17.16 11.13
CA ASN A 23 -10.35 16.96 12.52
C ASN A 23 -9.04 16.16 12.61
N PHE A 24 -8.89 15.11 11.80
CA PHE A 24 -7.66 14.35 11.72
C PHE A 24 -6.52 15.19 11.15
N GLN A 25 -6.75 15.90 10.06
CA GLN A 25 -5.77 16.77 9.44
C GLN A 25 -5.29 17.82 10.43
N ASN A 26 -6.18 18.47 11.18
CA ASN A 26 -5.80 19.42 12.21
C ASN A 26 -4.99 18.75 13.33
N SER A 27 -5.42 17.61 13.84
CA SER A 27 -4.73 16.91 14.95
C SER A 27 -3.36 16.35 14.55
N LEU A 28 -3.20 16.00 13.28
CA LEU A 28 -1.99 15.42 12.72
C LEU A 28 -1.15 16.45 11.95
N SER A 29 -1.62 17.70 11.87
CA SER A 29 -0.91 18.74 11.14
C SER A 29 0.42 18.99 11.83
N PHE A 30 1.45 19.11 11.01
CA PHE A 30 2.80 19.42 11.44
C PHE A 30 2.90 20.71 12.27
N PHE A 31 1.97 21.64 12.06
CA PHE A 31 1.88 22.91 12.78
C PHE A 31 1.33 22.78 14.21
N ASN A 32 0.68 21.66 14.54
CA ASN A 32 0.16 21.39 15.88
C ASN A 32 1.08 20.49 16.72
N TYR A 33 2.26 20.15 16.20
CA TYR A 33 3.29 19.50 17.00
C TYR A 33 3.85 20.48 18.03
N SER A 34 4.13 19.96 19.23
CA SER A 34 4.92 20.72 20.20
C SER A 34 6.31 20.98 19.61
N LEU A 35 6.89 22.14 19.94
CA LEU A 35 8.24 22.50 19.47
C LEU A 35 9.28 21.42 19.84
N GLU A 36 9.12 20.81 21.02
CA GLU A 36 9.96 19.70 21.50
C GLU A 36 9.85 18.47 20.59
N PHE A 37 8.63 18.04 20.23
CA PHE A 37 8.43 16.89 19.33
C PHE A 37 8.94 17.18 17.92
N PHE A 38 8.72 18.38 17.39
CA PHE A 38 9.24 18.77 16.09
C PHE A 38 10.77 18.71 16.04
N VAL A 39 11.45 19.24 17.05
CA VAL A 39 12.92 19.23 17.13
C VAL A 39 13.45 17.81 17.25
N ASP A 40 12.84 16.98 18.13
CA ASP A 40 13.22 15.58 18.28
C ASP A 40 13.00 14.79 16.98
N LYS A 41 11.82 14.90 16.36
CA LYS A 41 11.50 14.28 15.06
C LYS A 41 12.50 14.66 13.98
N LYS A 42 12.74 15.97 13.79
CA LYS A 42 13.67 16.47 12.77
C LYS A 42 15.09 15.98 13.04
N SER A 43 15.54 16.01 14.30
CA SER A 43 16.87 15.51 14.67
C SER A 43 17.03 14.01 14.38
N ARG A 44 15.98 13.20 14.59
CA ARG A 44 15.99 11.77 14.30
C ARG A 44 15.95 11.47 12.81
N GLU A 45 15.11 12.18 12.05
CA GLU A 45 15.01 12.06 10.59
C GLU A 45 16.30 12.48 9.90
N GLU A 46 16.94 13.57 10.34
CA GLU A 46 18.24 14.02 9.82
C GLU A 46 19.40 13.12 10.27
N SER A 47 19.28 12.47 11.43
CA SER A 47 20.28 11.50 11.92
C SER A 47 20.20 10.13 11.26
N PHE A 48 19.18 9.87 10.43
CA PHE A 48 19.06 8.65 9.64
C PHE A 48 20.13 8.68 8.54
N THR A 49 21.36 8.43 8.98
CA THR A 49 22.57 8.46 8.19
C THR A 49 22.57 7.18 7.38
N ASP A 50 22.51 7.33 6.06
CA ASP A 50 22.74 6.33 5.02
C ASP A 50 22.60 4.88 5.49
N VAL A 51 21.38 4.34 5.38
CA VAL A 51 21.23 2.88 5.24
C VAL A 51 22.25 2.48 4.17
N PRO A 52 23.15 1.52 4.45
CA PRO A 52 24.18 1.16 3.50
C PRO A 52 23.53 0.95 2.13
N LEU A 53 24.06 1.64 1.10
CA LEU A 53 23.49 1.65 -0.27
C LEU A 53 23.24 0.25 -0.85
N VAL A 54 23.81 -0.78 -0.22
CA VAL A 54 23.60 -2.19 -0.54
C VAL A 54 23.22 -2.90 0.75
N ASP A 55 21.95 -2.78 1.13
CA ASP A 55 21.34 -3.68 2.11
C ASP A 55 21.15 -5.04 1.43
N THR A 56 22.03 -5.99 1.73
CA THR A 56 21.92 -7.40 1.25
C THR A 56 20.95 -8.22 2.08
N GLY A 57 20.14 -7.58 2.92
CA GLY A 57 19.07 -8.21 3.66
C GLY A 57 18.12 -8.98 2.74
N PRO A 58 17.47 -10.03 3.26
CA PRO A 58 16.58 -10.89 2.48
C PRO A 58 15.42 -10.12 1.83
N LEU A 59 15.06 -8.94 2.36
CA LEU A 59 14.00 -8.08 1.85
C LEU A 59 14.37 -7.34 0.56
N ASN A 60 15.65 -7.21 0.22
CA ASN A 60 16.11 -6.53 -1.00
C ASN A 60 16.51 -7.50 -2.11
N LEU A 61 16.29 -8.80 -1.91
CA LEU A 61 16.45 -9.79 -2.97
C LEU A 61 15.30 -9.67 -3.97
N PRO A 62 15.51 -10.09 -5.23
CA PRO A 62 14.42 -10.21 -6.19
C PRO A 62 13.33 -11.11 -5.65
N ILE A 63 12.09 -10.68 -5.84
CA ILE A 63 10.89 -11.45 -5.54
C ILE A 63 10.96 -12.78 -6.30
N THR A 64 10.67 -13.86 -5.59
CA THR A 64 10.65 -15.22 -6.12
C THR A 64 9.26 -15.60 -6.61
N MET A 65 9.19 -16.64 -7.45
CA MET A 65 7.89 -17.19 -7.87
C MET A 65 7.09 -17.75 -6.69
N GLU A 66 7.75 -18.30 -5.68
CA GLU A 66 7.10 -18.81 -4.46
C GLU A 66 6.41 -17.68 -3.69
N GLU A 67 7.11 -16.56 -3.46
CA GLU A 67 6.55 -15.38 -2.81
C GLU A 67 5.38 -14.78 -3.60
N LEU A 68 5.51 -14.70 -4.92
CA LEU A 68 4.42 -14.23 -5.79
C LEU A 68 3.19 -15.14 -5.68
N MET A 69 3.37 -16.46 -5.76
CA MET A 69 2.27 -17.42 -5.66
C MET A 69 1.61 -17.36 -4.28
N TYR A 70 2.42 -17.31 -3.21
CA TYR A 70 1.93 -17.16 -1.85
C TYR A 70 1.09 -15.88 -1.70
N ALA A 71 1.56 -14.75 -2.24
CA ALA A 71 0.84 -13.49 -2.19
C ALA A 71 -0.48 -13.54 -2.98
N LEU A 72 -0.47 -14.14 -4.18
CA LEU A 72 -1.68 -14.30 -5.00
C LEU A 72 -2.73 -15.18 -4.31
N ASP A 73 -2.32 -16.26 -3.65
CA ASP A 73 -3.23 -17.20 -2.98
C ASP A 73 -3.82 -16.63 -1.69
N ASN A 74 -3.08 -15.78 -0.97
CA ASN A 74 -3.50 -15.24 0.32
C ASN A 74 -4.17 -13.86 0.24
N CYS A 75 -4.07 -13.15 -0.89
CA CYS A 75 -4.79 -11.89 -1.06
C CYS A 75 -6.29 -12.12 -1.23
N LYS A 76 -7.09 -11.37 -0.46
CA LYS A 76 -8.54 -11.35 -0.60
C LYS A 76 -8.91 -10.56 -1.86
N ASN A 77 -9.96 -11.01 -2.53
CA ASN A 77 -10.49 -10.29 -3.69
C ASN A 77 -10.99 -8.91 -3.23
N SER A 78 -10.31 -7.84 -3.64
CA SER A 78 -10.68 -6.45 -3.35
C SER A 78 -11.53 -5.88 -4.49
N ALA A 79 -12.13 -4.71 -4.25
CA ALA A 79 -12.67 -3.93 -5.35
C ALA A 79 -11.55 -3.63 -6.36
N PRO A 80 -11.85 -3.64 -7.68
CA PRO A 80 -10.87 -3.28 -8.70
C PRO A 80 -10.43 -1.83 -8.54
N GLY A 81 -9.22 -1.53 -9.01
CA GLY A 81 -8.71 -0.17 -9.05
C GLY A 81 -9.36 0.67 -10.16
N PRO A 82 -8.86 1.89 -10.41
CA PRO A 82 -9.32 2.75 -11.52
C PRO A 82 -9.13 2.14 -12.91
N ASP A 83 -8.28 1.11 -13.03
CA ASP A 83 -8.08 0.31 -14.24
C ASP A 83 -9.17 -0.73 -14.47
N GLU A 84 -10.11 -0.87 -13.53
CA GLU A 84 -11.20 -1.83 -13.53
C GLU A 84 -10.74 -3.30 -13.59
N VAL A 85 -9.47 -3.58 -13.27
CA VAL A 85 -8.92 -4.95 -13.29
C VAL A 85 -9.18 -5.62 -11.93
N PRO A 86 -10.06 -6.63 -11.85
CA PRO A 86 -10.29 -7.33 -10.60
C PRO A 86 -9.12 -8.26 -10.26
N PHE A 87 -8.80 -8.36 -8.97
CA PHE A 87 -7.68 -9.15 -8.46
C PHE A 87 -7.73 -10.64 -8.87
N ILE A 88 -8.94 -11.19 -9.04
CA ILE A 88 -9.15 -12.56 -9.52
C ILE A 88 -8.45 -12.85 -10.87
N LEU A 89 -8.27 -11.85 -11.73
CA LEU A 89 -7.55 -12.03 -12.99
C LEU A 89 -6.08 -12.33 -12.75
N LEU A 90 -5.44 -11.63 -11.80
CA LEU A 90 -4.04 -11.86 -11.43
C LEU A 90 -3.86 -13.27 -10.86
N GLN A 91 -4.78 -13.74 -10.00
CA GLN A 91 -4.76 -15.10 -9.47
C GLN A 91 -4.86 -16.17 -10.58
N ARG A 92 -5.72 -15.89 -11.57
CA ARG A 92 -6.06 -16.82 -12.67
C ARG A 92 -5.12 -16.72 -13.88
N LEU A 93 -4.07 -15.89 -13.82
CA LEU A 93 -3.12 -15.76 -14.93
C LEU A 93 -2.53 -17.12 -15.33
N PRO A 94 -2.33 -17.37 -16.65
CA PRO A 94 -1.59 -18.53 -17.10
C PRO A 94 -0.14 -18.46 -16.60
N PRO A 95 0.60 -19.58 -16.58
CA PRO A 95 1.99 -19.61 -16.08
C PRO A 95 2.88 -18.53 -16.70
N GLN A 96 2.79 -18.32 -18.01
CA GLN A 96 3.53 -17.26 -18.71
C GLN A 96 3.16 -15.86 -18.22
N GLY A 97 1.88 -15.61 -17.92
CA GLY A 97 1.41 -14.34 -17.37
C GLY A 97 1.95 -14.09 -15.96
N LYS A 98 2.04 -15.14 -15.13
CA LYS A 98 2.66 -15.04 -13.80
C LYS A 98 4.17 -14.78 -13.90
N THR A 99 4.85 -15.41 -14.85
CA THR A 99 6.27 -15.11 -15.15
C THR A 99 6.47 -13.66 -15.56
N TYR A 100 5.63 -13.16 -16.46
CA TYR A 100 5.69 -11.76 -16.89
C TYR A 100 5.44 -10.80 -15.72
N LEU A 101 4.40 -11.05 -14.92
CA LEU A 101 4.09 -10.27 -13.73
C LEU A 101 5.26 -10.21 -12.74
N LEU A 102 5.92 -11.35 -12.50
CA LEU A 102 7.10 -11.43 -11.64
C LEU A 102 8.26 -10.58 -12.17
N GLN A 103 8.51 -10.66 -13.49
CA GLN A 103 9.54 -9.85 -14.13
C GLN A 103 9.24 -8.37 -13.99
N THR A 104 8.00 -7.95 -14.30
CA THR A 104 7.57 -6.55 -14.15
C THR A 104 7.77 -6.03 -12.73
N TYR A 105 7.42 -6.80 -11.70
CA TYR A 105 7.63 -6.36 -10.31
C TYR A 105 9.10 -6.26 -9.95
N ASN A 106 9.93 -7.23 -10.36
CA ASN A 106 11.36 -7.17 -10.08
C ASN A 106 12.07 -6.05 -10.83
N ASP A 107 11.67 -5.78 -12.07
CA ASP A 107 12.18 -4.66 -12.86
C ASP A 107 11.83 -3.32 -12.18
N LEU A 108 10.59 -3.17 -11.72
CA LEU A 108 10.15 -2.00 -10.96
C LEU A 108 10.94 -1.85 -9.65
N PHE A 109 11.10 -2.96 -8.92
CA PHE A 109 11.77 -2.98 -7.62
C PHE A 109 13.25 -2.61 -7.73
N GLN A 110 13.94 -3.05 -8.79
CA GLN A 110 15.35 -2.74 -9.02
C GLN A 110 15.58 -1.36 -9.63
N SER A 111 14.73 -0.93 -10.56
CA SER A 111 14.92 0.34 -11.28
C SER A 111 14.33 1.54 -10.56
N GLY A 112 13.42 1.33 -9.59
CA GLY A 112 12.71 2.40 -8.88
C GLY A 112 11.83 3.27 -9.80
N SER A 113 11.62 2.86 -11.06
CA SER A 113 10.91 3.65 -12.06
C SER A 113 10.04 2.76 -12.94
N PHE A 114 8.87 3.28 -13.32
CA PHE A 114 8.05 2.65 -14.36
C PHE A 114 8.66 3.00 -15.72
N SER A 115 9.24 2.02 -16.40
CA SER A 115 9.47 2.15 -17.84
C SER A 115 8.12 2.06 -18.54
N ALA A 116 7.45 3.21 -18.69
CA ALA A 116 6.32 3.32 -19.59
C ALA A 116 6.84 3.06 -21.01
N THR A 117 6.52 1.89 -21.55
CA THR A 117 6.74 1.57 -22.97
C THR A 117 5.46 1.86 -23.73
#